data_AF-A0A316NJ98-F1
#
_entry.id   AF-A0A316NJ98-F1
#
_cell.length_a   1.000
_cell.length_b   1.000
_cell.length_c   1.000
_cell.angle_alpha   90.00
_cell.angle_beta   90.00
_cell.angle_gamma   90.00
#
_symmetry.space_group_name_H-M   'P 1'
#
loop_
_entity.id
_entity.type
_entity.pdbx_description
1 polymer ?
#
loop_
_entity_poly.entity_id
_entity_poly.type
_entity_poly.pdbx_seq_one_letter_code
_entity_poly.pdbx_strand_id
1 'polypeptide(L)'
;MNISSKWAAMTSLWRRTEHTPSCAEHSPWINIVGGTTMLNIKKGGHRDLERYFTLIEMDFDSEELLPKIAIHKGMMNGSLELLIAYDEDSGMDAGYALVATKNLYGYVLLKYLAVMPWCRGQGLGIQIMRLINKRYADKQGIIAELTEFEDPDPDRLRKLRKFFNRFGYEEIESNYTISGVKANLLVKQIKGKTDITPVAQRIIPDFYSRFLTVFTMEKMLDIKPVK
;
A
#
# COMPACT_ATOMS: atom_id res chain seq x y z
N MET A 1 -10.94 -15.14 25.28
CA MET A 1 -10.82 -14.71 23.86
C MET A 1 -9.51 -15.24 23.31
N ASN A 2 -9.46 -15.70 22.05
CA ASN A 2 -8.29 -16.39 21.50
C ASN A 2 -7.63 -15.57 20.37
N ILE A 3 -6.29 -15.59 20.30
CA ILE A 3 -5.44 -14.75 19.44
C ILE A 3 -5.31 -15.42 18.05
N SER A 4 -6.43 -15.90 17.51
CA SER A 4 -6.48 -16.90 16.42
C SER A 4 -6.84 -16.33 15.05
N SER A 5 -7.02 -15.01 14.94
CA SER A 5 -7.60 -14.35 13.75
C SER A 5 -6.67 -13.36 13.04
N LYS A 6 -5.48 -13.05 13.58
CA LYS A 6 -4.57 -12.07 12.94
C LYS A 6 -3.98 -12.57 11.61
N TRP A 7 -3.93 -13.90 11.39
CA TRP A 7 -3.19 -14.44 10.25
C TRP A 7 -4.05 -15.08 9.13
N ALA A 8 -4.30 -14.33 8.05
CA ALA A 8 -4.69 -14.83 6.72
C ALA A 8 -4.15 -14.00 5.52
N ALA A 9 -3.08 -13.21 5.72
CA ALA A 9 -2.49 -12.35 4.69
C ALA A 9 -1.21 -12.96 4.06
N MET A 10 -1.08 -12.86 2.73
CA MET A 10 0.11 -13.22 1.94
C MET A 10 0.60 -14.69 1.89
N THR A 11 0.45 -15.52 2.92
CA THR A 11 1.06 -16.87 2.95
C THR A 11 0.34 -17.93 2.12
N SER A 12 -0.95 -17.77 1.84
CA SER A 12 -1.77 -18.76 1.10
C SER A 12 -1.62 -18.71 -0.43
N LEU A 13 -0.87 -17.75 -0.97
CA LEU A 13 -0.64 -17.64 -2.41
C LEU A 13 0.39 -18.67 -2.90
N TRP A 14 0.18 -19.17 -4.13
CA TRP A 14 1.13 -19.95 -4.96
C TRP A 14 1.29 -21.47 -4.69
N ARG A 15 0.38 -22.16 -3.99
CA ARG A 15 0.40 -23.65 -3.92
C ARG A 15 -0.70 -24.38 -4.72
N ARG A 16 -0.98 -23.93 -5.95
CA ARG A 16 -1.46 -24.81 -7.04
C ARG A 16 -1.38 -24.14 -8.43
N THR A 17 -0.37 -24.51 -9.21
CA THR A 17 -0.32 -24.30 -10.67
C THR A 17 0.32 -25.51 -11.35
N GLU A 18 -0.34 -26.67 -11.27
CA GLU A 18 -0.07 -27.84 -12.12
C GLU A 18 -1.25 -28.82 -12.06
N HIS A 19 -1.70 -29.27 -13.24
CA HIS A 19 -2.69 -30.31 -13.56
C HIS A 19 -4.13 -30.28 -12.96
N THR A 20 -5.09 -30.31 -13.88
CA THR A 20 -6.51 -30.68 -13.79
C THR A 20 -6.66 -32.23 -13.95
N PRO A 21 -7.84 -32.89 -13.82
CA PRO A 21 -9.22 -32.36 -13.92
C PRO A 21 -10.31 -32.94 -12.98
N SER A 22 -11.55 -32.50 -13.23
CA SER A 22 -12.84 -33.16 -12.94
C SER A 22 -13.29 -33.34 -11.47
N CYS A 23 -14.30 -32.55 -11.08
CA CYS A 23 -15.70 -33.03 -11.01
C CYS A 23 -16.65 -31.83 -10.97
N ALA A 24 -17.91 -32.01 -11.36
CA ALA A 24 -18.90 -30.94 -11.46
C ALA A 24 -20.05 -31.15 -10.49
N GLU A 25 -20.41 -30.11 -9.73
CA GLU A 25 -21.71 -29.99 -9.07
C GLU A 25 -22.05 -28.50 -8.84
N HIS A 26 -23.34 -28.19 -8.65
CA HIS A 26 -23.88 -26.86 -8.97
C HIS A 26 -23.61 -25.79 -7.90
N SER A 27 -23.26 -24.58 -8.33
CA SER A 27 -23.32 -23.35 -7.52
C SER A 27 -23.56 -22.13 -8.42
N PRO A 28 -24.46 -21.19 -8.07
CA PRO A 28 -24.89 -20.09 -8.95
C PRO A 28 -23.91 -18.90 -8.95
N TRP A 29 -22.63 -19.11 -8.67
CA TRP A 29 -21.67 -18.05 -8.39
C TRP A 29 -20.60 -17.90 -9.47
N ILE A 30 -20.72 -16.81 -10.23
CA ILE A 30 -19.71 -16.22 -11.13
C ILE A 30 -19.28 -17.13 -12.29
N ASN A 31 -19.78 -16.82 -13.50
CA ASN A 31 -19.24 -17.35 -14.75
C ASN A 31 -17.84 -16.75 -15.03
N ILE A 32 -16.78 -17.34 -14.45
CA ILE A 32 -15.39 -16.98 -14.77
C ILE A 32 -15.00 -17.59 -16.14
N VAL A 33 -15.58 -17.05 -17.21
CA VAL A 33 -15.30 -17.42 -18.61
C VAL A 33 -14.55 -16.27 -19.29
N GLY A 34 -13.23 -16.29 -19.19
CA GLY A 34 -12.31 -15.48 -20.02
C GLY A 34 -12.36 -13.95 -19.89
N GLY A 35 -13.30 -13.38 -19.12
CA GLY A 35 -13.41 -11.95 -18.89
C GLY A 35 -12.19 -11.38 -18.19
N THR A 36 -11.55 -10.38 -18.81
CA THR A 36 -10.49 -9.60 -18.15
C THR A 36 -11.15 -8.51 -17.32
N THR A 37 -11.43 -8.78 -16.04
CA THR A 37 -11.94 -7.81 -15.05
C THR A 37 -11.24 -6.46 -15.24
N MET A 38 -12.03 -5.45 -15.61
CA MET A 38 -11.53 -4.11 -15.83
C MET A 38 -11.53 -3.38 -14.49
N LEU A 39 -10.36 -3.27 -13.85
CA LEU A 39 -10.22 -2.44 -12.65
C LEU A 39 -10.01 -0.97 -13.01
N ASN A 40 -10.64 -0.09 -12.23
CA ASN A 40 -10.37 1.35 -12.23
C ASN A 40 -10.24 1.86 -10.77
N ILE A 41 -9.81 3.11 -10.59
CA ILE A 41 -9.59 3.75 -9.29
C ILE A 41 -10.35 5.08 -9.15
N LYS A 42 -11.22 5.15 -8.14
CA LYS A 42 -11.95 6.37 -7.73
C LYS A 42 -11.29 6.98 -6.48
N LYS A 43 -11.39 8.29 -6.31
CA LYS A 43 -10.95 8.98 -5.07
C LYS A 43 -12.05 8.84 -4.02
N GLY A 44 -11.73 8.24 -2.88
CA GLY A 44 -12.65 8.08 -1.75
C GLY A 44 -12.83 9.37 -0.95
N GLY A 45 -14.02 9.56 -0.40
CA GLY A 45 -14.35 10.67 0.50
C GLY A 45 -14.20 10.29 1.98
N HIS A 46 -14.49 11.22 2.89
CA HIS A 46 -14.47 10.93 4.33
C HIS A 46 -15.44 9.81 4.75
N ARG A 47 -16.59 9.68 4.06
CA ARG A 47 -17.54 8.56 4.27
C ARG A 47 -16.96 7.20 3.88
N ASP A 48 -15.98 7.17 2.97
CA ASP A 48 -15.26 5.94 2.64
C ASP A 48 -14.16 5.68 3.67
N LEU A 49 -13.44 6.70 4.13
CA LEU A 49 -12.51 6.53 5.26
C LEU A 49 -13.20 5.95 6.50
N GLU A 50 -14.44 6.34 6.80
CA GLU A 50 -15.26 5.72 7.86
C GLU A 50 -15.46 4.20 7.64
N ARG A 51 -15.73 3.76 6.41
CA ARG A 51 -15.92 2.35 6.05
C ARG A 51 -14.61 1.56 5.99
N TYR A 52 -13.52 2.20 5.57
CA TYR A 52 -12.24 1.56 5.27
C TYR A 52 -11.25 1.59 6.43
N PHE A 53 -11.42 2.45 7.45
CA PHE A 53 -10.44 2.54 8.54
C PHE A 53 -10.29 1.22 9.31
N THR A 54 -11.39 0.50 9.56
CA THR A 54 -11.33 -0.83 10.20
C THR A 54 -10.66 -1.89 9.32
N LEU A 55 -10.68 -1.75 7.98
CA LEU A 55 -9.87 -2.60 7.11
C LEU A 55 -8.38 -2.22 7.17
N ILE A 56 -8.06 -0.92 7.31
CA ILE A 56 -6.68 -0.45 7.53
C ILE A 56 -6.15 -0.98 8.87
N GLU A 57 -6.95 -0.93 9.95
CA GLU A 57 -6.64 -1.50 11.28
C GLU A 57 -6.49 -3.05 11.28
N MET A 58 -6.95 -3.73 10.22
CA MET A 58 -6.84 -5.20 10.07
C MET A 58 -5.73 -5.63 9.09
N ASP A 59 -5.41 -4.80 8.09
CA ASP A 59 -4.42 -5.11 7.05
C ASP A 59 -3.01 -4.61 7.37
N PHE A 60 -2.86 -3.64 8.28
CA PHE A 60 -1.59 -3.01 8.66
C PHE A 60 -1.33 -3.10 10.15
N ASP A 61 -0.06 -3.10 10.57
CA ASP A 61 0.29 -3.30 11.97
C ASP A 61 0.20 -1.99 12.79
N SER A 62 -0.11 -2.10 14.08
CA SER A 62 -0.47 -0.95 14.94
C SER A 62 0.61 0.14 14.97
N GLU A 63 1.86 -0.27 14.89
CA GLU A 63 3.06 0.56 14.94
C GLU A 63 3.21 1.46 13.70
N GLU A 64 2.59 1.11 12.56
CA GLU A 64 2.60 1.89 11.32
C GLU A 64 1.26 2.60 11.00
N LEU A 65 0.25 2.49 11.87
CA LEU A 65 -1.05 3.13 11.70
C LEU A 65 -1.00 4.64 11.88
N LEU A 66 -1.44 5.37 10.86
CA LEU A 66 -1.74 6.79 10.94
C LEU A 66 -3.03 6.99 11.76
N PRO A 67 -3.04 7.88 12.77
CA PRO A 67 -4.26 8.21 13.50
C PRO A 67 -5.36 8.68 12.53
N LYS A 68 -6.56 8.10 12.62
CA LYS A 68 -7.69 8.37 11.70
C LYS A 68 -7.91 9.86 11.46
N ILE A 69 -7.88 10.67 12.53
CA ILE A 69 -8.03 12.13 12.49
C ILE A 69 -6.96 12.84 11.62
N ALA A 70 -5.72 12.34 11.59
CA ALA A 70 -4.68 12.84 10.69
C ALA A 70 -4.98 12.47 9.23
N ILE A 71 -5.55 11.28 8.98
CA ILE A 71 -6.01 10.89 7.64
C ILE A 71 -7.14 11.82 7.17
N HIS A 72 -8.14 12.11 8.02
CA HIS A 72 -9.18 13.12 7.70
C HIS A 72 -8.57 14.50 7.40
N LYS A 73 -7.66 14.99 8.26
CA LYS A 73 -6.97 16.28 8.05
C LYS A 73 -6.20 16.32 6.73
N GLY A 74 -5.47 15.25 6.41
CA GLY A 74 -4.71 15.15 5.17
C GLY A 74 -5.59 15.03 3.92
N MET A 75 -6.72 14.33 4.00
CA MET A 75 -7.71 14.28 2.91
C MET A 75 -8.36 15.67 2.71
N MET A 76 -8.73 16.34 3.80
CA MET A 76 -9.38 17.67 3.78
C MET A 76 -8.46 18.75 3.20
N ASN A 77 -7.16 18.76 3.55
CA ASN A 77 -6.18 19.69 2.97
C ASN A 77 -5.55 19.17 1.66
N GLY A 78 -5.98 18.01 1.16
CA GLY A 78 -5.52 17.38 -0.07
C GLY A 78 -4.05 16.98 -0.08
N SER A 79 -3.43 16.71 1.08
CA SER A 79 -2.11 16.08 1.18
C SER A 79 -2.15 14.56 1.23
N LEU A 80 -3.29 13.96 1.55
CA LEU A 80 -3.57 12.53 1.42
C LEU A 80 -4.71 12.29 0.41
N GLU A 81 -4.60 11.20 -0.34
CA GLU A 81 -5.69 10.65 -1.15
C GLU A 81 -5.95 9.20 -0.72
N LEU A 82 -7.17 8.93 -0.26
CA LEU A 82 -7.74 7.59 -0.26
C LEU A 82 -8.18 7.27 -1.69
N LEU A 83 -7.70 6.18 -2.24
CA LEU A 83 -8.08 5.66 -3.55
C LEU A 83 -8.74 4.30 -3.36
N ILE A 84 -9.87 4.09 -4.01
CA ILE A 84 -10.61 2.83 -3.98
C ILE A 84 -10.50 2.21 -5.37
N ALA A 85 -9.93 1.01 -5.45
CA ALA A 85 -9.96 0.21 -6.65
C ALA A 85 -11.26 -0.59 -6.70
N TYR A 86 -11.94 -0.59 -7.85
CA TYR A 86 -13.19 -1.32 -8.07
C TYR A 86 -13.18 -1.97 -9.45
N ASP A 87 -13.92 -3.06 -9.58
CA ASP A 87 -14.24 -3.73 -10.84
C ASP A 87 -15.36 -2.94 -11.54
N GLU A 88 -15.15 -2.51 -12.79
CA GLU A 88 -16.09 -1.61 -13.48
C GLU A 88 -17.39 -2.30 -13.91
N ASP A 89 -17.34 -3.61 -14.19
CA ASP A 89 -18.49 -4.40 -14.67
C ASP A 89 -19.51 -4.69 -13.54
N SER A 90 -19.02 -4.95 -12.32
CA SER A 90 -19.84 -5.25 -11.13
C SER A 90 -19.99 -4.08 -10.16
N GLY A 91 -19.16 -3.04 -10.28
CA GLY A 91 -19.05 -1.94 -9.33
C GLY A 91 -18.42 -2.32 -7.98
N MET A 92 -18.01 -3.57 -7.78
CA MET A 92 -17.52 -4.09 -6.50
C MET A 92 -16.14 -3.55 -6.16
N ASP A 93 -15.98 -3.08 -4.92
CA ASP A 93 -14.68 -2.63 -4.41
C ASP A 93 -13.71 -3.84 -4.31
N ALA A 94 -12.53 -3.71 -4.93
CA ALA A 94 -11.51 -4.76 -5.07
C ALA A 94 -10.26 -4.51 -4.22
N GLY A 95 -10.03 -3.26 -3.79
CA GLY A 95 -8.90 -2.88 -2.92
C GLY A 95 -8.85 -1.38 -2.67
N TYR A 96 -7.83 -0.93 -1.95
CA TYR A 96 -7.60 0.49 -1.66
C TYR A 96 -6.13 0.84 -1.58
N ALA A 97 -5.83 2.13 -1.70
CA ALA A 97 -4.53 2.71 -1.39
C ALA A 97 -4.71 4.03 -0.63
N LEU A 98 -3.77 4.34 0.28
CA LEU A 98 -3.63 5.67 0.87
C LEU A 98 -2.30 6.27 0.42
N VAL A 99 -2.35 7.43 -0.22
CA VAL A 99 -1.18 8.07 -0.85
C VAL A 99 -1.02 9.48 -0.33
N ALA A 100 0.17 9.84 0.17
CA ALA A 100 0.53 11.23 0.44
C ALA A 100 1.01 11.89 -0.86
N THR A 101 0.29 12.93 -1.30
CA THR A 101 0.39 13.50 -2.66
C THR A 101 1.03 14.89 -2.72
N LYS A 102 1.38 15.47 -1.56
CA LYS A 102 2.03 16.77 -1.44
C LYS A 102 3.36 16.66 -0.69
N ASN A 103 4.45 17.02 -1.36
CA ASN A 103 5.74 17.35 -0.75
C ASN A 103 6.46 18.44 -1.57
N LEU A 104 7.55 19.00 -1.05
CA LEU A 104 8.37 20.02 -1.70
C LEU A 104 9.25 19.48 -2.83
N TYR A 105 9.41 18.16 -2.91
CA TYR A 105 10.39 17.48 -3.77
C TYR A 105 9.75 16.87 -5.03
N GLY A 106 8.43 16.97 -5.20
CA GLY A 106 7.68 16.45 -6.35
C GLY A 106 7.46 14.93 -6.36
N TYR A 107 7.70 14.24 -5.25
CA TYR A 107 7.41 12.80 -5.09
C TYR A 107 6.03 12.58 -4.47
N VAL A 108 5.53 11.35 -4.53
CA VAL A 108 4.38 10.89 -3.74
C VAL A 108 4.73 9.65 -2.92
N LEU A 109 4.12 9.49 -1.74
CA LEU A 109 4.35 8.36 -0.84
C LEU A 109 3.11 7.46 -0.82
N LEU A 110 3.23 6.24 -1.35
CA LEU A 110 2.25 5.18 -1.23
C LEU A 110 2.37 4.58 0.18
N LYS A 111 1.59 5.09 1.13
CA LYS A 111 1.66 4.69 2.54
C LYS A 111 0.96 3.35 2.79
N TYR A 112 -0.23 3.15 2.22
CA TYR A 112 -0.96 1.89 2.30
C TYR A 112 -1.40 1.43 0.91
N LEU A 113 -1.37 0.12 0.68
CA LEU A 113 -1.95 -0.55 -0.49
C LEU A 113 -2.43 -1.95 -0.09
N ALA A 114 -3.73 -2.23 -0.23
CA ALA A 114 -4.30 -3.53 0.09
C ALA A 114 -5.33 -3.98 -0.96
N VAL A 115 -5.46 -5.31 -1.09
CA VAL A 115 -6.49 -5.99 -1.89
C VAL A 115 -7.54 -6.53 -0.93
N MET A 116 -8.83 -6.35 -1.23
CA MET A 116 -9.93 -6.87 -0.40
C MET A 116 -9.75 -8.37 -0.11
N PRO A 117 -10.03 -8.86 1.11
CA PRO A 117 -9.81 -10.27 1.48
C PRO A 117 -10.37 -11.29 0.47
N TRP A 118 -11.59 -11.05 -0.02
CA TRP A 118 -12.27 -11.90 -1.02
C TRP A 118 -11.71 -11.79 -2.45
N CYS A 119 -10.90 -10.76 -2.75
CA CYS A 119 -10.26 -10.51 -4.04
C CYS A 119 -8.79 -11.01 -4.11
N ARG A 120 -8.27 -11.62 -3.03
CA ARG A 120 -6.87 -12.07 -2.95
C ARG A 120 -6.62 -13.28 -3.87
N GLY A 121 -5.36 -13.47 -4.27
CA GLY A 121 -4.93 -14.54 -5.19
C GLY A 121 -5.18 -14.28 -6.69
N GLN A 122 -6.21 -13.51 -7.05
CA GLN A 122 -6.69 -13.31 -8.43
C GLN A 122 -5.82 -12.34 -9.29
N GLY A 123 -4.57 -12.09 -8.91
CA GLY A 123 -3.67 -11.15 -9.60
C GLY A 123 -4.04 -9.66 -9.50
N LEU A 124 -5.20 -9.31 -8.94
CA LEU A 124 -5.76 -7.95 -8.90
C LEU A 124 -4.81 -6.90 -8.30
N GLY A 125 -3.97 -7.25 -7.32
CA GLY A 125 -2.93 -6.34 -6.80
C GLY A 125 -1.92 -5.83 -7.87
N ILE A 126 -1.66 -6.61 -8.93
CA ILE A 126 -0.85 -6.17 -10.08
C ILE A 126 -1.61 -5.14 -10.92
N GLN A 127 -2.92 -5.32 -11.10
CA GLN A 127 -3.77 -4.36 -11.79
C GLN A 127 -3.84 -3.03 -11.03
N ILE A 128 -4.13 -3.08 -9.72
CA ILE A 128 -4.18 -1.89 -8.85
C ILE A 128 -2.84 -1.14 -8.88
N MET A 129 -1.71 -1.83 -8.73
CA MET A 129 -0.38 -1.19 -8.79
C MET A 129 -0.09 -0.56 -10.16
N ARG A 130 -0.57 -1.13 -11.28
CA ARG A 130 -0.49 -0.47 -12.61
C ARG A 130 -1.31 0.83 -12.64
N LEU A 131 -2.51 0.85 -12.06
CA LEU A 131 -3.36 2.04 -11.98
C LEU A 131 -2.73 3.13 -11.09
N ILE A 132 -2.16 2.78 -9.94
CA ILE A 132 -1.43 3.70 -9.05
C ILE A 132 -0.22 4.30 -9.77
N ASN A 133 0.62 3.47 -10.41
CA ASN A 133 1.77 3.96 -11.17
C ASN A 133 1.36 4.87 -12.36
N LYS A 134 0.24 4.57 -13.02
CA LYS A 134 -0.33 5.42 -14.09
C LYS A 134 -0.83 6.76 -13.55
N ARG A 135 -1.51 6.77 -12.38
CA ARG A 135 -2.07 7.99 -11.76
C ARG A 135 -1.00 9.02 -11.40
N TYR A 136 0.18 8.57 -10.99
CA TYR A 136 1.27 9.42 -10.53
C TYR A 136 2.46 9.47 -11.51
N ALA A 137 2.23 9.17 -12.79
CA ALA A 137 3.23 9.24 -13.85
C ALA A 137 3.72 10.68 -14.16
N ASP A 138 3.08 11.71 -13.59
CA ASP A 138 3.50 13.11 -13.69
C ASP A 138 4.48 13.55 -12.59
N LYS A 139 4.77 12.70 -11.60
CA LYS A 139 5.61 13.00 -10.44
C LYS A 139 7.09 12.75 -10.71
N GLN A 140 7.96 13.14 -9.77
CA GLN A 140 9.40 12.81 -9.83
C GLN A 140 9.61 11.31 -9.59
N GLY A 141 8.91 10.76 -8.60
CA GLY A 141 8.85 9.33 -8.32
C GLY A 141 7.76 8.99 -7.31
N ILE A 142 7.56 7.69 -7.09
CA ILE A 142 6.68 7.14 -6.06
C ILE A 142 7.57 6.43 -5.04
N ILE A 143 7.40 6.76 -3.76
CA ILE A 143 8.06 6.11 -2.62
C ILE A 143 7.05 5.18 -1.96
N ALA A 144 7.51 4.03 -1.46
CA ALA A 144 6.78 3.11 -0.61
C ALA A 144 7.63 2.75 0.62
N GLU A 145 6.98 2.43 1.72
CA GLU A 145 7.62 2.05 2.99
C GLU A 145 7.34 0.57 3.26
N LEU A 146 8.36 -0.18 3.72
CA LEU A 146 8.22 -1.59 4.14
C LEU A 146 8.77 -1.79 5.56
N THR A 147 7.89 -2.00 6.51
CA THR A 147 8.13 -2.17 7.96
C THR A 147 8.45 -3.61 8.35
N GLU A 148 9.47 -3.78 9.20
CA GLU A 148 10.03 -5.07 9.61
C GLU A 148 9.53 -5.49 11.00
N PHE A 149 8.29 -6.00 11.04
CA PHE A 149 7.62 -6.58 12.23
C PHE A 149 7.50 -8.12 12.13
N GLU A 150 6.93 -8.77 13.16
CA GLU A 150 6.70 -10.22 13.23
C GLU A 150 5.32 -10.64 12.66
N ASP A 151 5.24 -11.81 12.02
CA ASP A 151 4.53 -11.95 10.72
C ASP A 151 3.67 -13.26 10.62
N PRO A 152 2.48 -13.47 9.96
CA PRO A 152 2.12 -15.29 9.55
C PRO A 152 3.18 -15.91 8.62
N ASP A 153 4.15 -15.10 8.19
CA ASP A 153 4.89 -15.28 6.94
C ASP A 153 6.30 -14.69 7.07
N PRO A 154 7.31 -15.47 7.48
CA PRO A 154 8.70 -15.00 7.54
C PRO A 154 9.27 -14.56 6.17
N ASP A 155 8.54 -14.81 5.08
CA ASP A 155 8.86 -14.34 3.75
C ASP A 155 8.13 -13.04 3.35
N ARG A 156 7.23 -12.45 4.16
CA ARG A 156 6.39 -11.29 3.77
C ARG A 156 7.24 -10.17 3.18
N LEU A 157 8.27 -9.71 3.89
CA LEU A 157 9.18 -8.67 3.41
C LEU A 157 9.78 -9.04 2.04
N ARG A 158 10.30 -10.27 1.91
CA ARG A 158 10.88 -10.77 0.65
C ARG A 158 9.86 -10.84 -0.49
N LYS A 159 8.60 -11.17 -0.18
CA LYS A 159 7.46 -11.21 -1.11
C LYS A 159 7.01 -9.80 -1.52
N LEU A 160 6.94 -8.84 -0.58
CA LEU A 160 6.64 -7.42 -0.83
C LEU A 160 7.72 -6.77 -1.69
N ARG A 161 9.00 -6.93 -1.32
CA ARG A 161 10.15 -6.50 -2.13
C ARG A 161 10.06 -7.08 -3.55
N LYS A 162 9.88 -8.40 -3.70
CA LYS A 162 9.66 -9.03 -5.02
C LYS A 162 8.41 -8.54 -5.76
N PHE A 163 7.38 -8.02 -5.08
CA PHE A 163 6.20 -7.41 -5.71
C PHE A 163 6.53 -6.00 -6.24
N PHE A 164 7.10 -5.13 -5.41
CA PHE A 164 7.47 -3.76 -5.78
C PHE A 164 8.53 -3.73 -6.90
N ASN A 165 9.55 -4.58 -6.84
CA ASN A 165 10.61 -4.64 -7.87
C ASN A 165 10.05 -4.95 -9.28
N ARG A 166 8.93 -5.69 -9.41
CA ARG A 166 8.29 -5.96 -10.72
C ARG A 166 7.71 -4.72 -11.41
N PHE A 167 7.63 -3.60 -10.70
CA PHE A 167 7.19 -2.31 -11.25
C PHE A 167 8.32 -1.29 -11.37
N GLY A 168 9.58 -1.70 -11.13
CA GLY A 168 10.73 -0.81 -11.11
C GLY A 168 10.68 0.16 -9.93
N TYR A 169 10.39 -0.38 -8.74
CA TYR A 169 10.80 0.22 -7.47
C TYR A 169 12.11 -0.44 -7.06
N GLU A 170 13.05 0.35 -6.59
CA GLU A 170 14.36 -0.10 -6.09
C GLU A 170 14.49 0.35 -4.62
N GLU A 171 15.08 -0.49 -3.76
CA GLU A 171 15.36 -0.10 -2.37
C GLU A 171 16.53 0.88 -2.34
N ILE A 172 16.41 1.93 -1.53
CA ILE A 172 17.52 2.84 -1.20
C ILE A 172 18.03 2.55 0.22
N GLU A 173 19.26 2.95 0.51
CA GLU A 173 19.75 2.90 1.89
C GLU A 173 18.99 3.93 2.76
N SER A 174 18.54 3.52 3.94
CA SER A 174 17.82 4.41 4.85
C SER A 174 17.97 3.99 6.30
N ASN A 175 18.53 4.87 7.14
CA ASN A 175 18.47 4.74 8.59
C ASN A 175 17.12 5.30 9.08
N TYR A 176 16.06 4.48 8.98
CA TYR A 176 14.67 4.88 9.19
C TYR A 176 13.90 3.86 10.04
N THR A 177 13.14 4.36 11.01
CA THR A 177 12.15 3.59 11.77
C THR A 177 10.79 4.30 11.82
N ILE A 178 9.72 3.51 11.91
CA ILE A 178 8.36 3.95 12.15
C ILE A 178 7.92 3.39 13.50
N SER A 179 7.64 4.26 14.47
CA SER A 179 7.33 3.92 15.87
C SER A 179 8.36 2.99 16.54
N GLY A 180 9.63 3.06 16.10
CA GLY A 180 10.72 2.19 16.55
C GLY A 180 10.92 0.91 15.73
N VAL A 181 9.96 0.52 14.87
CA VAL A 181 10.08 -0.61 13.94
C VAL A 181 10.90 -0.18 12.72
N LYS A 182 11.91 -0.95 12.32
CA LYS A 182 12.74 -0.64 11.13
C LYS A 182 11.87 -0.56 9.89
N ALA A 183 12.07 0.50 9.08
CA ALA A 183 11.33 0.74 7.86
C ALA A 183 12.28 0.96 6.68
N ASN A 184 12.05 0.25 5.59
CA ASN A 184 12.85 0.37 4.37
C ASN A 184 12.14 1.24 3.34
N LEU A 185 12.89 2.08 2.63
CA LEU A 185 12.36 2.94 1.57
C LEU A 185 12.57 2.31 0.19
N LEU A 186 11.48 2.10 -0.54
CA LEU A 186 11.49 1.62 -1.92
C LEU A 186 11.02 2.76 -2.84
N VAL A 187 11.81 3.07 -3.87
CA VAL A 187 11.62 4.22 -4.74
C VAL A 187 11.45 3.77 -6.18
N LYS A 188 10.32 4.13 -6.79
CA LYS A 188 10.14 4.13 -8.22
C LYS A 188 10.46 5.52 -8.77
N GLN A 189 11.60 5.67 -9.43
CA GLN A 189 11.88 6.89 -10.19
C GLN A 189 11.04 6.96 -11.47
N ILE A 190 10.63 8.18 -11.82
CA ILE A 190 9.79 8.50 -12.98
C ILE A 190 10.41 9.62 -13.82
N LYS A 191 10.98 10.66 -13.18
CA LYS A 191 11.71 11.75 -13.84
C LYS A 191 13.13 11.84 -13.30
N GLY A 192 14.09 11.81 -14.22
CA GLY A 192 15.51 11.69 -13.88
C GLY A 192 15.89 10.32 -13.31
N LYS A 193 17.14 10.20 -12.86
CA LYS A 193 17.68 9.04 -12.13
C LYS A 193 18.50 9.49 -10.92
N THR A 194 18.10 10.61 -10.31
CA THR A 194 18.80 11.16 -9.14
C THR A 194 18.57 10.23 -7.95
N ASP A 195 19.65 9.75 -7.34
CA ASP A 195 19.55 9.07 -6.05
C ASP A 195 19.01 10.04 -4.98
N ILE A 196 18.02 9.58 -4.21
CA ILE A 196 17.42 10.37 -3.13
C ILE A 196 17.95 10.00 -1.74
N THR A 197 18.83 8.99 -1.63
CA THR A 197 19.47 8.58 -0.36
C THR A 197 20.02 9.78 0.44
N PRO A 198 20.74 10.77 -0.15
CA PRO A 198 21.28 11.91 0.61
C PRO A 198 20.21 12.90 1.11
N VAL A 199 18.96 12.79 0.67
CA VAL A 199 17.85 13.71 0.97
C VAL A 199 16.60 13.01 1.53
N ALA A 200 16.63 11.68 1.72
CA ALA A 200 15.49 10.89 2.21
C ALA A 200 15.00 11.39 3.58
N GLN A 201 15.91 11.71 4.49
CA GLN A 201 15.65 12.32 5.81
C GLN A 201 15.02 13.73 5.76
N ARG A 202 14.90 14.35 4.56
CA ARG A 202 14.12 15.57 4.33
C ARG A 202 12.81 15.31 3.59
N ILE A 203 12.82 14.37 2.63
CA ILE A 203 11.63 14.00 1.83
C ILE A 203 10.56 13.33 2.70
N ILE A 204 10.94 12.39 3.57
CA ILE A 204 9.98 11.61 4.36
C ILE A 204 9.26 12.50 5.39
N PRO A 205 9.92 13.25 6.29
CA PRO A 205 9.22 14.09 7.26
C PRO A 205 8.37 15.19 6.59
N ASP A 206 8.77 15.69 5.41
CA ASP A 206 8.00 16.70 4.68
C ASP A 206 6.60 16.21 4.28
N PHE A 207 6.42 14.93 3.91
CA PHE A 207 5.09 14.35 3.70
C PHE A 207 4.26 14.37 5.00
N TYR A 208 4.80 13.76 6.06
CA TYR A 208 4.06 13.56 7.31
C TYR A 208 3.70 14.88 8.00
N SER A 209 4.54 15.91 7.87
CA SER A 209 4.27 17.27 8.36
C SER A 209 2.96 17.87 7.84
N ARG A 210 2.46 17.41 6.67
CA ARG A 210 1.24 17.94 6.05
C ARG A 210 -0.05 17.45 6.71
N PHE A 211 0.00 16.34 7.44
CA PHE A 211 -1.18 15.73 8.09
C PHE A 211 -1.00 15.42 9.58
N LEU A 212 0.19 15.00 10.04
CA LEU A 212 0.47 14.83 11.47
C LEU A 212 0.55 16.17 12.23
N THR A 213 0.73 16.10 13.56
CA THR A 213 1.32 17.20 14.36
C THR A 213 2.82 16.95 14.53
N VAL A 214 3.60 17.98 14.90
CA VAL A 214 5.04 17.82 15.20
C VAL A 214 5.26 16.72 16.24
N PHE A 215 4.58 16.79 17.38
CA PHE A 215 4.65 15.79 18.45
C PHE A 215 4.25 14.36 18.01
N THR A 216 3.26 14.23 17.12
CA THR A 216 2.91 12.90 16.55
C THR A 216 3.99 12.40 15.60
N MET A 217 4.58 13.30 14.81
CA MET A 217 5.63 12.97 13.84
C MET A 217 6.94 12.59 14.53
N GLU A 218 7.36 13.32 15.56
CA GLU A 218 8.56 13.03 16.37
C GLU A 218 8.46 11.71 17.15
N LYS A 219 7.24 11.28 17.51
CA LYS A 219 6.99 9.96 18.11
C LYS A 219 6.92 8.83 17.08
N MET A 220 6.46 9.13 15.86
CA MET A 220 6.22 8.13 14.82
C MET A 220 7.45 7.92 13.92
N LEU A 221 8.33 8.91 13.74
CA LEU A 221 9.40 8.87 12.75
C LEU A 221 10.76 9.18 13.37
N ASP A 222 11.69 8.24 13.22
CA ASP A 222 13.11 8.52 13.39
C ASP A 222 13.83 8.17 12.07
N ILE A 223 14.22 9.20 11.32
CA ILE A 223 15.00 9.07 10.08
C ILE A 223 16.26 9.93 10.15
N LYS A 224 17.42 9.30 9.96
CA LYS A 224 18.74 9.95 10.02
C LYS A 224 19.43 9.92 8.66
N PRO A 225 20.36 10.85 8.37
CA PRO A 225 21.24 10.73 7.22
C PRO A 225 21.98 9.38 7.22
N VAL A 226 22.11 8.79 6.03
CA VAL A 226 23.15 7.79 5.74
C VAL A 226 24.52 8.48 5.77
N LYS A 227 25.59 7.72 6.03
CA LYS A 227 26.97 8.24 6.18
C LYS A 227 27.80 8.05 4.90
#